data_AF-A0A813IJK7-F1
#
_entry.id   AF-A0A813IJK7-F1
#
_cell.length_a   1.000
_cell.length_b   1.000
_cell.length_c   1.000
_cell.angle_alpha   90.00
_cell.angle_beta   90.00
_cell.angle_gamma   90.00
#
_symmetry.space_group_name_H-M   'P 1'
#
loop_
_entity.id
_entity.type
_entity.pdbx_description
1 polymer ?
#
loop_
_entity_poly.entity_id
_entity_poly.type
_entity_poly.pdbx_seq_one_letter_code
_entity_poly.pdbx_strand_id
1 'polypeptide(L)'
;MMVLTCAVLSFLAINFYKMIHTKQGHERKFRKRVQETIDAGKEALMNGESSLGRKHAFFFFAFSTGLREGMESIVFLVGVVSDLKDLSSLPLPIISALVLSRLVGCCFFQGTKKMRVDWFMRGSSLLLLFVAAGFFSSSMHQLQELDVFGAWSPRRSRSWQNQQIWDATQCCNDKTNRFFVLMRALFGWQDQVTPVEVFAYMAYWVIALTSGFFLVRKAKKELAGKLEEWRRQDELEAQEKVERKDAEDPDLVKVKDAEDLDVVNDAEDPSNYRRPEH
;
A
#
# COMPACT_ATOMS: atom_id res chain seq x y z
N MET A 1 3.02 0.32 24.31
CA MET A 1 3.70 0.66 23.04
C MET A 1 3.30 -0.28 21.90
N MET A 2 3.33 -1.60 22.09
CA MET A 2 3.08 -2.59 21.01
C MET A 2 1.62 -2.62 20.48
N VAL A 3 0.62 -2.32 21.32
CA VAL A 3 -0.78 -2.18 20.87
C VAL A 3 -0.93 -1.01 19.89
N LEU A 4 -0.24 0.11 20.16
CA LEU A 4 -0.26 1.29 19.31
C LEU A 4 0.44 1.03 17.98
N THR A 5 1.59 0.34 18.00
CA THR A 5 2.27 -0.06 16.75
C THR A 5 1.43 -1.03 15.93
N CYS A 6 0.76 -2.00 16.56
CA CYS A 6 -0.19 -2.89 15.88
C CYS A 6 -1.33 -2.11 15.20
N ALA A 7 -1.93 -1.14 15.90
CA ALA A 7 -3.00 -0.31 15.34
C ALA A 7 -2.52 0.53 14.15
N VAL A 8 -1.36 1.17 14.26
CA VAL A 8 -0.75 1.96 13.18
C VAL A 8 -0.41 1.08 11.98
N LEU A 9 0.24 -0.06 12.19
CA LEU A 9 0.61 -1.00 11.11
C LEU A 9 -0.63 -1.54 10.39
N SER A 10 -1.67 -1.89 11.15
CA SER A 10 -2.93 -2.38 10.57
C SER A 10 -3.61 -1.29 9.74
N PHE A 11 -3.65 -0.05 10.23
CA PHE A 11 -4.19 1.09 9.48
C PHE A 11 -3.41 1.34 8.18
N LEU A 12 -2.08 1.33 8.23
CA LEU A 12 -1.22 1.50 7.06
C LEU A 12 -1.41 0.39 6.04
N ALA A 13 -1.41 -0.88 6.48
CA ALA A 13 -1.60 -2.04 5.62
C ALA A 13 -2.96 -2.01 4.91
N ILE A 14 -4.02 -1.66 5.64
CA ILE A 14 -5.38 -1.52 5.11
C ILE A 14 -5.45 -0.37 4.08
N ASN A 15 -4.81 0.76 4.35
CA ASN A 15 -4.76 1.88 3.42
C ASN A 15 -4.01 1.54 2.13
N PHE A 16 -2.90 0.82 2.22
CA PHE A 16 -2.20 0.31 1.04
C PHE A 16 -3.06 -0.70 0.26
N TYR A 17 -3.74 -1.60 0.95
CA TYR A 17 -4.66 -2.53 0.31
C TYR A 17 -5.81 -1.81 -0.43
N LYS A 18 -6.38 -0.76 0.19
CA LYS A 18 -7.38 0.13 -0.44
C LYS A 18 -6.81 0.86 -1.66
N MET A 19 -5.59 1.39 -1.55
CA MET A 19 -4.92 2.11 -2.64
C MET A 19 -4.72 1.23 -3.87
N ILE A 20 -4.39 -0.06 -3.69
CA ILE A 20 -4.20 -1.03 -4.78
C ILE A 20 -5.46 -1.18 -5.65
N HIS A 21 -6.65 -1.18 -5.05
CA HIS A 21 -7.90 -1.30 -5.81
C HIS A 21 -8.35 0.04 -6.41
N THR A 22 -7.83 1.16 -5.92
CA THR A 22 -8.22 2.51 -6.35
C THR A 22 -7.19 3.15 -7.29
N LYS A 23 -6.30 2.35 -7.89
CA LYS A 23 -5.16 2.83 -8.68
C LYS A 23 -5.52 3.85 -9.75
N GLN A 24 -6.54 3.56 -10.57
CA GLN A 24 -6.95 4.43 -11.68
C GLN A 24 -7.36 5.84 -11.21
N GLY A 25 -8.08 5.92 -10.09
CA GLY A 25 -8.48 7.21 -9.52
C GLY A 25 -7.32 7.95 -8.84
N HIS A 26 -6.38 7.22 -8.24
CA HIS A 26 -5.21 7.81 -7.61
C HIS A 26 -4.22 8.33 -8.64
N GLU A 27 -3.97 7.59 -9.72
CA GLU A 27 -3.09 7.99 -10.82
C GLU A 27 -3.59 9.26 -11.52
N ARG A 28 -4.91 9.35 -11.80
CA ARG A 28 -5.51 10.57 -12.37
C ARG A 28 -5.34 11.77 -11.45
N LYS A 29 -5.66 11.63 -10.16
CA LYS A 29 -5.52 12.72 -9.18
C LYS A 29 -4.07 13.13 -8.96
N PHE A 30 -3.17 12.16 -8.90
CA PHE A 30 -1.74 12.40 -8.74
C PHE A 30 -1.20 13.15 -9.94
N ARG A 31 -1.53 12.75 -11.18
CA ARG A 31 -1.14 13.48 -12.39
C ARG A 31 -1.65 14.91 -12.40
N LYS A 32 -2.93 15.15 -12.07
CA LYS A 32 -3.49 16.51 -12.00
C LYS A 32 -2.75 17.37 -10.96
N ARG A 33 -2.56 16.86 -9.74
CA ARG A 33 -1.83 17.58 -8.68
C ARG A 33 -0.37 17.83 -9.03
N VAL A 34 0.30 16.86 -9.62
CA VAL A 34 1.69 17.03 -10.09
C VAL A 34 1.76 18.10 -11.16
N GLN A 35 0.84 18.06 -12.13
CA GLN A 35 0.77 19.05 -13.20
C GLN A 35 0.50 20.46 -12.66
N GLU A 36 -0.50 20.62 -11.76
CA GLU A 36 -0.79 21.88 -11.06
C GLU A 36 0.44 22.40 -10.29
N THR A 37 1.19 21.53 -9.61
CA THR A 37 2.41 21.95 -8.91
C THR A 37 3.56 22.31 -9.85
N ILE A 38 3.63 21.69 -11.03
CA ILE A 38 4.63 22.02 -12.07
C ILE A 38 4.28 23.36 -12.70
N ASP A 39 3.01 23.59 -13.05
CA ASP A 39 2.54 24.81 -13.68
C ASP A 39 2.63 26.00 -12.72
N ALA A 40 2.18 25.86 -11.48
CA ALA A 40 2.39 26.86 -10.42
C ALA A 40 3.89 27.06 -10.10
N GLY A 41 4.73 26.05 -10.35
CA GLY A 41 6.18 26.15 -10.26
C GLY A 41 6.77 26.98 -11.40
N LYS A 42 6.27 26.78 -12.62
CA LYS A 42 6.67 27.50 -13.84
C LYS A 42 6.25 28.96 -13.79
N GLU A 43 5.04 29.26 -13.34
CA GLU A 43 4.54 30.63 -13.15
C GLU A 43 5.35 31.40 -12.11
N ALA A 44 5.71 30.77 -10.98
CA ALA A 44 6.56 31.38 -9.96
C ALA A 44 8.00 31.64 -10.46
N LEU A 45 8.53 30.79 -11.34
CA LEU A 45 9.82 30.98 -11.99
C LEU A 45 9.80 32.13 -13.01
N MET A 46 8.69 32.29 -13.74
CA MET A 46 8.50 33.38 -14.72
C MET A 46 8.31 34.75 -14.04
N ASN A 47 7.69 34.79 -12.86
CA ASN A 47 7.44 36.04 -12.12
C ASN A 47 8.62 36.54 -11.27
N GLY A 48 9.79 35.86 -11.30
CA GLY A 48 11.01 36.37 -10.65
C GLY A 48 11.02 36.36 -9.12
N GLU A 49 9.98 35.87 -8.45
CA GLU A 49 10.00 35.63 -7.01
C GLU A 49 10.86 34.41 -6.69
N SER A 50 11.86 34.61 -5.83
CA SER A 50 12.88 33.64 -5.46
C SER A 50 12.28 32.39 -4.80
N SER A 51 11.93 31.41 -5.62
CA SER A 51 11.38 30.09 -5.27
C SER A 51 12.34 29.15 -4.50
N LEU A 52 13.27 29.71 -3.71
CA LEU A 52 14.21 28.96 -2.86
C LEU A 52 13.47 27.99 -1.92
N GLY A 53 12.29 28.36 -1.41
CA GLY A 53 11.50 27.50 -0.52
C GLY A 53 10.96 26.22 -1.17
N ARG A 54 10.69 26.20 -2.48
CA ARG A 54 9.99 25.07 -3.14
C ARG A 54 10.95 23.99 -3.65
N LYS A 55 12.17 24.37 -4.07
CA LYS A 55 13.23 23.41 -4.45
C LYS A 55 13.68 22.57 -3.24
N HIS A 56 13.70 23.16 -2.05
CA HIS A 56 14.05 22.46 -0.83
C HIS A 56 12.90 21.66 -0.21
N ALA A 57 11.64 21.95 -0.56
CA ALA A 57 10.49 21.23 0.00
C ALA A 57 10.50 19.73 -0.29
N PHE A 58 10.83 19.33 -1.52
CA PHE A 58 10.94 17.90 -1.88
C PHE A 58 12.11 17.22 -1.17
N PHE A 59 13.24 17.93 -1.01
CA PHE A 59 14.39 17.42 -0.27
C PHE A 59 14.04 17.22 1.21
N PHE A 60 13.44 18.21 1.87
CA PHE A 60 13.01 18.09 3.27
C PHE A 60 11.95 17.02 3.47
N PHE A 61 11.04 16.82 2.50
CA PHE A 61 10.03 15.76 2.56
C PHE A 61 10.66 14.36 2.47
N ALA A 62 11.53 14.13 1.49
CA ALA A 62 12.24 12.87 1.34
C ALA A 62 13.18 12.61 2.53
N PHE A 63 13.89 13.65 3.00
CA PHE A 63 14.79 13.60 4.13
C PHE A 63 14.07 13.31 5.45
N SER A 64 12.96 14.00 5.74
CA SER A 64 12.16 13.78 6.95
C SER A 64 11.55 12.37 6.98
N THR A 65 11.06 11.90 5.83
CA THR A 65 10.53 10.52 5.70
C THR A 65 11.64 9.50 5.93
N GLY A 66 12.81 9.68 5.31
CA GLY A 66 13.95 8.79 5.49
C GLY A 66 14.51 8.81 6.92
N LEU A 67 14.59 10.00 7.54
CA LEU A 67 15.01 10.14 8.93
C LEU A 67 14.04 9.45 9.89
N ARG A 68 12.73 9.57 9.71
CA ARG A 68 11.75 8.93 10.58
C ARG A 68 11.89 7.41 10.57
N GLU A 69 11.86 6.82 9.39
CA GLU A 69 12.02 5.36 9.22
C GLU A 69 13.40 4.88 9.68
N GLY A 70 14.44 5.68 9.44
CA GLY A 70 15.80 5.43 9.92
C GLY A 70 15.91 5.47 11.44
N MET A 71 15.31 6.47 12.11
CA MET A 71 15.31 6.60 13.56
C MET A 71 14.55 5.47 14.23
N GLU A 72 13.38 5.08 13.71
CA GLU A 72 12.63 3.92 14.20
C GLU A 72 13.47 2.64 14.11
N SER A 73 14.18 2.45 12.99
CA SER A 73 15.07 1.29 12.78
C SER A 73 16.28 1.27 13.73
N ILE A 74 16.90 2.42 14.00
CA ILE A 74 18.04 2.53 14.93
C ILE A 74 17.59 2.25 16.36
N VAL A 75 16.47 2.82 16.79
CA VAL A 75 15.91 2.58 18.13
C VAL A 75 15.55 1.10 18.31
N PHE A 76 14.98 0.47 17.27
CA PHE A 76 14.69 -0.96 17.28
C PHE A 76 15.97 -1.80 17.39
N LEU A 77 17.00 -1.48 16.61
CA LEU A 77 18.29 -2.18 16.64
C LEU A 77 18.97 -2.06 18.00
N VAL A 78 18.99 -0.86 18.59
CA VAL A 78 19.55 -0.64 19.94
C VAL A 78 18.78 -1.44 20.98
N GLY A 79 17.44 -1.49 20.89
CA GLY A 79 16.63 -2.33 21.78
C GLY A 79 17.03 -3.80 21.70
N VAL A 80 17.15 -4.35 20.49
CA VAL A 80 17.52 -5.75 20.27
C VAL A 80 18.95 -6.07 20.71
N VAL A 81 19.90 -5.14 20.50
CA VAL A 81 21.30 -5.33 20.89
C VAL A 81 21.49 -5.20 22.40
N SER A 82 20.65 -4.43 23.09
CA SER A 82 20.74 -4.23 24.54
C SER A 82 20.45 -5.51 25.35
N ASP A 83 19.71 -6.47 24.77
CA ASP A 83 19.46 -7.78 25.36
C ASP A 83 20.62 -8.80 25.16
N LEU A 84 21.66 -8.43 24.39
CA LEU A 84 22.78 -9.32 24.10
C LEU A 84 23.88 -9.18 25.17
N LYS A 85 24.17 -10.27 25.87
CA LYS A 85 25.25 -10.34 26.88
C LYS A 85 26.65 -10.40 26.26
N ASP A 86 26.79 -10.89 25.02
CA ASP A 86 28.09 -11.11 24.35
C ASP A 86 28.23 -10.31 23.04
N LEU A 87 28.95 -9.19 23.12
CA LEU A 87 29.21 -8.27 22.00
C LEU A 87 30.12 -8.87 20.90
N SER A 88 30.89 -9.91 21.22
CA SER A 88 31.80 -10.57 20.27
C SER A 88 31.05 -11.28 19.12
N SER A 89 29.75 -11.57 19.31
CA SER A 89 28.91 -12.25 18.30
C SER A 89 28.19 -11.31 17.33
N LEU A 90 28.37 -9.99 17.45
CA LEU A 90 27.78 -8.97 16.57
C LEU A 90 28.32 -8.89 15.12
N PRO A 91 29.59 -9.19 14.79
CA PRO A 91 30.08 -8.99 13.43
C PRO A 91 29.46 -9.96 12.43
N LEU A 92 29.17 -11.20 12.85
CA LEU A 92 28.52 -12.21 12.00
C LEU A 92 27.12 -11.78 11.49
N PRO A 93 26.16 -11.35 12.34
CA PRO A 93 24.86 -10.90 11.88
C PRO A 93 24.96 -9.65 11.00
N ILE A 94 25.87 -8.71 11.29
CA ILE A 94 26.07 -7.50 10.46
C ILE A 94 26.53 -7.88 9.05
N ILE A 95 27.54 -8.73 8.93
CA ILE A 95 28.06 -9.17 7.62
C ILE A 95 26.97 -9.95 6.86
N SER A 96 26.27 -10.86 7.54
CA SER A 96 25.18 -11.63 6.92
C SER A 96 24.04 -10.73 6.44
N ALA A 97 23.67 -9.70 7.21
CA ALA A 97 22.63 -8.74 6.85
C ALA A 97 23.07 -7.85 5.67
N LEU A 98 24.34 -7.44 5.61
CA LEU A 98 24.89 -6.70 4.47
C LEU A 98 24.84 -7.53 3.19
N VAL A 99 25.30 -8.78 3.24
CA VAL A 99 25.26 -9.69 2.08
C VAL A 99 23.81 -9.95 1.67
N LEU A 100 22.92 -10.23 2.62
CA LEU A 100 21.51 -10.49 2.34
C LEU A 100 20.81 -9.25 1.77
N SER A 101 21.04 -8.06 2.31
CA SER A 101 20.45 -6.81 1.79
C SER A 101 20.95 -6.49 0.39
N ARG A 102 22.24 -6.76 0.09
CA ARG A 102 22.81 -6.63 -1.26
C ARG A 102 22.09 -7.56 -2.23
N LEU A 103 21.92 -8.83 -1.87
CA LEU A 103 21.24 -9.84 -2.69
C LEU A 103 19.77 -9.47 -2.92
N VAL A 104 19.04 -9.13 -1.85
CA VAL A 104 17.64 -8.70 -1.92
C VAL A 104 17.49 -7.42 -2.73
N GLY A 105 18.38 -6.43 -2.55
CA GLY A 105 18.39 -5.18 -3.31
C GLY A 105 18.64 -5.41 -4.80
N CYS A 106 19.59 -6.27 -5.15
CA CYS A 106 19.83 -6.66 -6.55
C CYS A 106 18.62 -7.39 -7.14
N CYS A 107 18.02 -8.32 -6.40
CA CYS A 107 16.81 -9.03 -6.81
C CYS A 107 15.64 -8.07 -7.00
N PHE A 108 15.48 -7.08 -6.12
CA PHE A 108 14.43 -6.08 -6.19
C PHE A 108 14.59 -5.17 -7.42
N PHE A 109 15.82 -4.71 -7.70
CA PHE A 109 16.10 -3.87 -8.86
C PHE A 109 15.85 -4.60 -10.19
N GLN A 110 16.21 -5.89 -10.25
CA GLN A 110 15.92 -6.74 -11.42
C GLN A 110 14.41 -7.04 -11.54
N GLY A 111 13.75 -7.33 -10.41
CA GLY A 111 12.32 -7.60 -10.34
C GLY A 111 11.47 -6.40 -10.77
N THR A 112 11.85 -5.18 -10.40
CA THR A 112 11.08 -3.96 -10.70
C THR A 112 10.93 -3.70 -12.21
N LYS A 113 11.86 -4.16 -13.05
CA LYS A 113 11.78 -4.01 -14.51
C LYS A 113 10.74 -4.91 -15.18
N LYS A 114 10.35 -6.03 -14.56
CA LYS A 114 9.41 -7.03 -15.14
C LYS A 114 8.18 -7.33 -14.27
N MET A 115 8.16 -6.93 -13.00
CA MET A 115 7.06 -7.28 -12.10
C MET A 115 5.90 -6.29 -12.22
N ARG A 116 4.68 -6.85 -12.30
CA ARG A 116 3.45 -6.08 -12.14
C ARG A 116 3.43 -5.48 -10.73
N VAL A 117 3.46 -4.15 -10.64
CA VAL A 117 3.39 -3.38 -9.38
C VAL A 117 2.20 -3.80 -8.50
N ASP A 118 1.12 -4.31 -9.09
CA ASP A 118 -0.03 -4.91 -8.38
C ASP A 118 0.38 -6.04 -7.43
N TRP A 119 1.22 -6.97 -7.89
CA TRP A 119 1.60 -8.16 -7.13
C TRP A 119 2.53 -7.81 -5.98
N PHE A 120 3.49 -6.92 -6.23
CA PHE A 120 4.41 -6.45 -5.20
C PHE A 120 3.65 -5.78 -4.06
N MET A 121 2.71 -4.87 -4.37
CA MET A 121 1.93 -4.17 -3.35
C MET A 121 1.00 -5.10 -2.56
N ARG A 122 0.46 -6.16 -3.19
CA ARG A 122 -0.31 -7.18 -2.47
C ARG A 122 0.57 -7.97 -1.51
N GLY A 123 1.77 -8.36 -1.96
CA GLY A 123 2.74 -9.08 -1.14
C GLY A 123 3.20 -8.27 0.06
N SER A 124 3.58 -7.00 -0.13
CA SER A 124 4.01 -6.13 0.98
C SER A 124 2.89 -5.83 1.96
N SER A 125 1.66 -5.60 1.49
CA SER A 125 0.50 -5.41 2.36
C SER A 125 0.20 -6.66 3.19
N LEU A 126 0.30 -7.84 2.59
CA LEU A 126 0.09 -9.10 3.31
C LEU A 126 1.19 -9.34 4.35
N LEU A 127 2.46 -9.08 4.00
CA LEU A 127 3.59 -9.18 4.92
C LEU A 127 3.39 -8.24 6.13
N LEU A 128 2.95 -7.00 5.90
CA LEU A 128 2.65 -6.05 6.98
C LEU A 128 1.52 -6.54 7.90
N LEU A 129 0.50 -7.20 7.35
CA LEU A 129 -0.56 -7.82 8.15
C LEU A 129 -0.04 -8.99 9.00
N PHE A 130 0.87 -9.82 8.46
CA PHE A 130 1.51 -10.89 9.24
C PHE A 130 2.31 -10.34 10.42
N VAL A 131 3.10 -9.28 10.20
CA VAL A 131 3.87 -8.63 11.27
C VAL A 131 2.93 -8.03 12.32
N ALA A 132 1.89 -7.32 11.88
CA ALA A 132 0.90 -6.76 12.80
C ALA A 132 0.18 -7.84 13.62
N ALA A 133 -0.13 -9.00 13.04
CA ALA A 133 -0.70 -10.14 13.77
C ALA A 133 0.25 -10.65 14.87
N GLY A 134 1.55 -10.75 14.58
CA GLY A 134 2.57 -11.15 15.56
C GLY A 134 2.70 -10.16 16.73
N PHE A 135 2.63 -8.86 16.43
CA PHE A 135 2.62 -7.80 17.45
C PHE A 135 1.33 -7.82 18.28
N PHE A 136 0.19 -8.18 17.69
CA PHE A 136 -1.07 -8.34 18.41
C PHE A 136 -1.00 -9.50 19.41
N SER A 137 -0.51 -10.67 19.00
CA SER A 137 -0.30 -11.82 19.89
C SER A 137 0.63 -11.47 21.05
N SER A 138 1.76 -10.83 20.74
CA SER A 138 2.74 -10.39 21.75
C SER A 138 2.15 -9.37 22.73
N SER A 139 1.26 -8.49 22.25
CA SER A 139 0.57 -7.53 23.12
C SER A 139 -0.43 -8.22 24.06
N MET A 140 -1.11 -9.26 23.61
CA MET A 140 -2.02 -10.04 24.47
C MET A 140 -1.24 -10.81 25.54
N HIS A 141 -0.07 -11.35 25.20
CA HIS A 141 0.83 -11.96 26.18
C HIS A 141 1.19 -10.98 27.31
N GLN A 142 1.56 -9.75 26.98
CA GLN A 142 1.84 -8.71 27.99
C GLN A 142 0.61 -8.36 28.84
N LEU A 143 -0.60 -8.40 28.27
CA LEU A 143 -1.83 -8.20 29.04
C LEU A 143 -2.11 -9.38 29.98
N GLN A 144 -1.76 -10.59 29.59
CA GLN A 144 -1.85 -11.75 30.48
C GLN A 144 -0.84 -11.65 31.64
N GLU A 145 0.38 -11.16 31.37
CA GLU A 145 1.38 -10.89 32.42
C GLU A 145 0.91 -9.85 33.45
N LEU A 146 -0.03 -8.97 33.07
CA LEU A 146 -0.66 -7.97 33.94
C LEU A 146 -1.91 -8.49 34.68
N ASP A 147 -2.13 -9.81 34.71
CA ASP A 147 -3.27 -10.48 35.36
C ASP A 147 -4.66 -10.06 34.83
N VAL A 148 -4.74 -9.42 33.64
CA VAL A 148 -6.01 -8.93 33.06
C VAL A 148 -6.98 -10.06 32.73
N PHE A 149 -6.47 -11.23 32.37
CA PHE A 149 -7.25 -12.43 32.03
C PHE A 149 -7.21 -13.50 33.13
N GLY A 150 -7.04 -13.06 34.39
CA GLY A 150 -6.90 -13.91 35.57
C GLY A 150 -5.44 -14.13 35.98
N ALA A 151 -5.23 -14.80 37.11
CA ALA A 151 -3.91 -14.97 37.70
C ALA A 151 -2.92 -15.65 36.73
N TRP A 152 -1.83 -14.95 36.42
CA TRP A 152 -0.71 -15.41 35.62
C TRP A 152 0.34 -16.13 36.47
N SER A 153 0.46 -15.72 37.73
CA SER A 153 1.43 -16.24 38.70
C SER A 153 0.72 -16.64 40.00
N PRO A 154 1.07 -17.79 40.63
CA PRO A 154 1.98 -18.85 40.19
C PRO A 154 1.40 -19.81 39.12
N ARG A 155 2.28 -20.54 38.39
CA ARG A 155 1.93 -21.40 37.24
C ARG A 155 0.84 -22.45 37.51
N ARG A 156 0.65 -22.86 38.77
CA ARG A 156 -0.38 -23.83 39.22
C ARG A 156 -1.78 -23.22 39.36
N SER A 157 -1.91 -21.91 39.56
CA SER A 157 -3.19 -21.21 39.71
C SER A 157 -3.63 -20.48 38.44
N ARG A 158 -2.96 -20.74 37.31
CA ARG A 158 -3.36 -20.17 36.02
C ARG A 158 -4.75 -20.66 35.63
N SER A 159 -5.63 -19.72 35.31
CA SER A 159 -6.92 -19.99 34.69
C SER A 159 -6.73 -20.84 33.43
N TRP A 160 -7.75 -21.61 33.04
CA TRP A 160 -7.73 -22.45 31.83
C TRP A 160 -7.32 -21.67 30.56
N GLN A 161 -7.58 -20.35 30.54
CA GLN A 161 -7.25 -19.41 29.47
C GLN A 161 -5.74 -19.13 29.36
N ASN A 162 -5.00 -19.24 30.47
CA ASN A 162 -3.57 -18.95 30.56
C ASN A 162 -2.71 -20.23 30.67
N GLN A 163 -3.34 -21.41 30.58
CA GLN A 163 -2.63 -22.68 30.55
C GLN A 163 -1.92 -22.88 29.21
N GLN A 164 -0.81 -23.62 29.23
CA GLN A 164 0.00 -23.87 28.03
C GLN A 164 -0.75 -24.89 27.17
N ILE A 165 -0.91 -24.63 25.86
CA ILE A 165 -1.48 -25.64 24.94
C ILE A 165 -0.41 -26.62 24.50
N TRP A 166 0.79 -26.12 24.23
CA TRP A 166 1.91 -26.89 23.73
C TRP A 166 3.22 -26.38 24.33
N ASP A 167 4.23 -27.25 24.36
CA ASP A 167 5.59 -26.94 24.82
C ASP A 167 6.56 -27.31 23.69
N ALA A 168 7.05 -26.31 22.98
CA ALA A 168 8.03 -26.46 21.91
C ALA A 168 9.47 -26.15 22.37
N THR A 169 9.70 -26.06 23.69
CA THR A 169 10.96 -25.60 24.29
C THR A 169 12.15 -26.53 23.95
N GLN A 170 11.92 -27.79 23.56
CA GLN A 170 12.98 -28.75 23.20
C GLN A 170 13.60 -28.53 21.81
N CYS A 171 12.82 -28.10 20.81
CA CYS A 171 13.29 -27.98 19.42
C CYS A 171 13.30 -26.51 18.94
N CYS A 172 12.33 -25.73 19.37
CA CYS A 172 12.03 -24.40 18.83
C CYS A 172 12.01 -23.35 19.94
N ASN A 173 12.98 -23.43 20.86
CA ASN A 173 13.08 -22.50 21.98
C ASN A 173 13.33 -21.08 21.46
N ASP A 174 12.41 -20.22 21.83
CA ASP A 174 12.33 -18.85 21.37
C ASP A 174 13.34 -17.96 22.15
N LYS A 175 13.90 -18.40 23.28
CA LYS A 175 14.91 -17.67 24.07
C LYS A 175 16.35 -18.09 23.74
N THR A 176 16.56 -19.34 23.36
CA THR A 176 17.90 -19.90 23.16
C THR A 176 18.33 -19.89 21.70
N ASN A 177 17.40 -20.17 20.77
CA ASN A 177 17.72 -20.23 19.35
C ASN A 177 17.52 -18.86 18.68
N ARG A 178 18.61 -18.27 18.17
CA ARG A 178 18.62 -16.95 17.51
C ARG A 178 17.62 -16.84 16.35
N PHE A 179 17.37 -17.94 15.63
CA PHE A 179 16.36 -17.97 14.56
C PHE A 179 14.93 -17.83 15.09
N PHE A 180 14.59 -18.51 16.18
CA PHE A 180 13.24 -18.44 16.77
C PHE A 180 13.01 -17.15 17.56
N VAL A 181 14.07 -16.49 18.03
CA VAL A 181 14.00 -15.08 18.49
C VAL A 181 13.51 -14.17 17.37
N LEU A 182 14.07 -14.30 16.16
CA LEU A 182 13.65 -13.51 15.01
C LEU A 182 12.21 -13.83 14.59
N MET A 183 11.82 -15.11 14.61
CA MET A 183 10.44 -15.52 14.32
C MET A 183 9.44 -14.99 15.33
N ARG A 184 9.82 -14.86 16.62
CA ARG A 184 9.00 -14.16 17.62
C ARG A 184 8.82 -12.70 17.26
N ALA A 185 9.90 -12.01 16.90
CA ALA A 185 9.85 -10.59 16.56
C ALA A 185 9.04 -10.30 15.28
N LEU A 186 9.14 -11.16 14.25
CA LEU A 186 8.48 -10.95 12.96
C LEU A 186 7.05 -11.50 12.91
N PHE A 187 6.82 -12.72 13.42
CA PHE A 187 5.55 -13.43 13.27
C PHE A 187 4.82 -13.65 14.60
N GLY A 188 5.43 -13.31 15.74
CA GLY A 188 4.86 -13.56 17.07
C GLY A 188 4.98 -15.02 17.53
N TRP A 189 5.95 -15.78 17.02
CA TRP A 189 6.20 -17.16 17.47
C TRP A 189 6.55 -17.25 18.96
N GLN A 190 5.86 -18.11 19.71
CA GLN A 190 6.12 -18.36 21.13
C GLN A 190 6.29 -19.86 21.40
N ASP A 191 7.27 -20.22 22.23
CA ASP A 191 7.58 -21.62 22.56
C ASP A 191 6.52 -22.28 23.46
N GLN A 192 5.87 -21.47 24.31
CA GLN A 192 4.75 -21.86 25.17
C GLN A 192 3.53 -20.99 24.90
N VAL A 193 2.76 -21.35 23.88
CA VAL A 193 1.58 -20.57 23.48
C VAL A 193 0.41 -20.80 24.45
N THR A 194 -0.33 -19.73 24.74
CA THR A 194 -1.57 -19.80 25.52
C THR A 194 -2.81 -19.75 24.62
N PRO A 195 -3.98 -20.28 25.07
CA PRO A 195 -5.22 -20.20 24.33
C PRO A 195 -5.62 -18.77 23.95
N VAL A 196 -5.42 -17.81 24.84
CA VAL A 196 -5.74 -16.40 24.58
C VAL A 196 -4.90 -15.85 23.43
N GLU A 197 -3.61 -16.16 23.37
CA GLU A 197 -2.74 -15.75 22.26
C GLU A 197 -3.20 -16.33 20.91
N VAL A 198 -3.58 -17.62 20.89
CA VAL A 198 -4.10 -18.28 19.67
C VAL A 198 -5.42 -17.66 19.24
N PHE A 199 -6.36 -17.45 20.17
CA PHE A 199 -7.64 -16.81 19.88
C PHE A 199 -7.45 -15.37 19.42
N ALA A 200 -6.51 -14.63 20.02
CA ALA A 200 -6.18 -13.29 19.62
C ALA A 200 -5.61 -13.23 18.20
N TYR A 201 -4.71 -14.15 17.85
CA TYR A 201 -4.16 -14.24 16.50
C TYR A 201 -5.28 -14.53 15.47
N MET A 202 -6.16 -15.48 15.77
CA MET A 202 -7.31 -15.79 14.90
C MET A 202 -8.30 -14.63 14.78
N ALA A 203 -8.62 -13.96 15.90
CA ALA A 203 -9.48 -12.79 15.93
C ALA A 203 -8.90 -11.64 15.10
N TYR A 204 -7.58 -11.41 15.17
CA TYR A 204 -6.89 -10.41 14.36
C TYR A 204 -7.11 -10.68 12.86
N TRP A 205 -6.92 -11.91 12.39
CA TRP A 205 -7.14 -12.26 10.99
C TRP A 205 -8.59 -12.08 10.55
N VAL A 206 -9.56 -12.47 11.39
CA VAL A 206 -10.98 -12.24 11.10
C VAL A 206 -11.28 -10.74 10.96
N ILE A 207 -10.78 -9.90 11.88
CA ILE A 207 -10.95 -8.44 11.83
C ILE A 207 -10.25 -7.85 10.60
N ALA A 208 -9.02 -8.28 10.31
CA ALA A 208 -8.25 -7.80 9.17
C ALA A 208 -8.91 -8.16 7.82
N LEU A 209 -9.41 -9.38 7.67
CA LEU A 209 -10.09 -9.83 6.46
C LEU A 209 -11.45 -9.14 6.28
N THR A 210 -12.24 -9.04 7.35
CA THR A 210 -13.56 -8.38 7.30
C THR A 210 -13.41 -6.88 7.02
N SER A 211 -12.50 -6.19 7.71
CA SER A 211 -12.21 -4.77 7.46
C SER A 211 -11.64 -4.53 6.05
N GLY A 212 -10.70 -5.37 5.61
CA GLY A 212 -10.15 -5.31 4.25
C GLY A 212 -11.23 -5.49 3.19
N PHE A 213 -12.12 -6.47 3.36
CA PHE A 213 -13.23 -6.72 2.45
C PHE A 213 -14.23 -5.56 2.40
N PHE A 214 -14.64 -5.03 3.55
CA PHE A 214 -15.57 -3.90 3.64
C PHE A 214 -14.99 -2.64 3.01
N LEU A 215 -13.73 -2.32 3.30
CA LEU A 215 -13.07 -1.12 2.79
C LEU A 215 -12.78 -1.20 1.30
N VAL A 216 -12.44 -2.37 0.76
CA VAL A 216 -12.32 -2.56 -0.69
C VAL A 216 -13.66 -2.41 -1.39
N ARG A 217 -14.75 -2.96 -0.81
CA ARG A 217 -16.09 -2.78 -1.38
C ARG A 217 -16.50 -1.31 -1.40
N LYS A 218 -16.30 -0.60 -0.29
CA LYS A 218 -16.61 0.83 -0.20
C LYS A 218 -15.78 1.64 -1.21
N ALA A 219 -14.48 1.38 -1.29
CA ALA A 219 -13.57 2.07 -2.22
C ALA A 219 -13.93 1.81 -3.69
N LYS A 220 -14.33 0.59 -4.05
CA LYS A 220 -14.78 0.26 -5.41
C LYS A 220 -16.05 1.02 -5.78
N LYS A 221 -17.03 1.10 -4.88
CA LYS A 221 -18.27 1.86 -5.10
C LYS A 221 -18.00 3.36 -5.26
N GLU A 222 -17.19 3.94 -4.38
CA GLU A 222 -16.80 5.36 -4.46
C GLU A 222 -16.02 5.69 -5.76
N LEU A 223 -15.17 4.77 -6.21
CA LEU A 223 -14.42 4.94 -7.45
C LEU A 223 -15.32 4.84 -8.69
N ALA A 224 -16.27 3.90 -8.70
CA ALA A 224 -17.20 3.74 -9.81
C ALA A 224 -18.00 5.03 -10.04
N GLY A 225 -18.57 5.61 -8.97
CA GLY A 225 -19.30 6.89 -9.07
C GLY A 225 -18.41 8.03 -9.58
N LYS A 226 -17.18 8.16 -9.06
CA LYS A 226 -16.23 9.20 -9.52
C LYS A 226 -15.79 9.02 -10.97
N LEU A 227 -15.69 7.77 -11.43
CA LEU A 227 -15.29 7.49 -12.81
C LEU A 227 -16.39 7.88 -13.79
N GLU A 228 -17.66 7.65 -13.42
CA GLU A 228 -18.82 8.12 -14.18
C GLU A 228 -18.90 9.65 -14.21
N GLU A 229 -18.70 10.31 -13.06
CA GLU A 229 -18.63 11.78 -12.98
C GLU A 229 -17.53 12.35 -13.88
N TRP A 230 -16.32 11.78 -13.85
CA TRP A 230 -15.22 12.23 -14.71
C TRP A 230 -15.48 11.98 -16.18
N ARG A 231 -16.08 10.84 -16.55
CA ARG A 231 -16.45 10.59 -17.95
C ARG A 231 -17.41 11.66 -18.45
N ARG A 232 -18.41 12.01 -17.65
CA ARG A 232 -19.38 13.07 -18.00
C ARG A 232 -18.71 14.43 -18.10
N GLN A 233 -17.74 14.75 -17.24
CA GLN A 233 -16.95 15.98 -17.36
C GLN A 233 -16.11 16.00 -18.63
N ASP A 234 -15.42 14.90 -18.93
CA ASP A 234 -14.59 14.77 -20.13
C ASP A 234 -15.46 14.93 -21.41
N GLU A 235 -16.70 14.42 -21.41
CA GLU A 235 -17.69 14.59 -22.49
C GLU A 235 -18.16 16.05 -22.64
N LEU A 236 -18.50 16.73 -21.55
CA LEU A 236 -18.92 18.13 -21.56
C LEU A 236 -17.78 19.07 -22.01
N GLU A 237 -16.55 18.86 -21.52
CA GLU A 237 -15.38 19.63 -21.96
C GLU A 237 -15.05 19.39 -23.44
N ALA A 238 -15.30 18.19 -23.96
CA ALA A 238 -15.14 17.89 -25.38
C ALA A 238 -16.20 18.60 -26.22
N GLN A 239 -17.47 18.59 -25.78
CA GLN A 239 -18.56 19.32 -26.44
C GLN A 239 -18.29 20.83 -26.47
N GLU A 240 -17.91 21.43 -25.34
CA GLU A 240 -17.59 22.86 -25.28
C GLU A 240 -16.42 23.21 -26.21
N LYS A 241 -15.40 22.35 -26.34
CA LYS A 241 -14.29 22.57 -27.28
C LYS A 241 -14.71 22.49 -28.75
N VAL A 242 -15.67 21.65 -29.08
CA VAL A 242 -16.23 21.57 -30.44
C VAL A 242 -17.05 22.83 -30.72
N GLU A 243 -17.97 23.20 -29.82
CA GLU A 243 -18.77 24.42 -29.95
C GLU A 243 -17.89 25.69 -30.05
N ARG A 244 -16.81 25.77 -29.26
CA ARG A 244 -15.86 26.91 -29.33
C ARG A 244 -15.14 26.96 -30.67
N LYS A 245 -14.81 25.81 -31.26
CA LYS A 245 -14.18 25.74 -32.59
C LYS A 245 -15.15 26.11 -33.70
N ASP A 246 -16.38 25.61 -33.63
CA ASP A 246 -17.44 25.94 -34.60
C ASP A 246 -17.83 27.42 -34.54
N ALA A 247 -17.73 28.04 -33.35
CA ALA A 247 -17.90 29.48 -33.17
C ALA A 247 -16.71 30.32 -33.68
N GLU A 248 -15.51 29.75 -33.77
CA GLU A 248 -14.30 30.43 -34.23
C GLU A 248 -14.08 30.26 -35.76
N ASP A 249 -14.63 29.20 -36.37
CA ASP A 249 -14.55 28.91 -37.82
C ASP A 249 -15.91 28.46 -38.42
N PRO A 250 -16.86 29.38 -38.66
CA PRO A 250 -18.21 29.08 -39.15
C PRO A 250 -18.27 28.63 -40.63
N ASP A 251 -17.19 28.73 -41.40
CA ASP A 251 -17.17 28.35 -42.82
C ASP A 251 -16.88 26.86 -43.04
N LEU A 252 -16.29 26.16 -42.07
CA LEU A 252 -15.96 24.72 -42.15
C LEU A 252 -17.17 23.79 -41.91
N VAL A 253 -18.17 24.26 -41.15
CA VAL A 253 -19.42 23.51 -40.86
C VAL A 253 -20.32 23.45 -42.10
N LYS A 254 -20.44 24.55 -42.86
CA LYS A 254 -21.25 24.61 -44.10
C LYS A 254 -20.77 23.67 -45.20
N VAL A 255 -19.47 23.38 -45.26
CA VAL A 255 -18.90 22.44 -46.26
C VAL A 255 -19.29 21.00 -45.92
N LYS A 256 -19.30 20.64 -44.63
CA LYS A 256 -19.67 19.30 -44.16
C LYS A 256 -21.16 19.00 -44.35
N ASP A 257 -22.01 19.98 -44.05
CA ASP A 257 -23.46 19.86 -44.28
C ASP A 257 -23.79 19.75 -45.78
N ALA A 258 -22.98 20.34 -46.67
CA ALA A 258 -23.12 20.21 -48.12
C ALA A 258 -22.64 18.83 -48.64
N GLU A 259 -21.53 18.30 -48.13
CA GLU A 259 -21.03 16.95 -48.50
C GLU A 259 -21.98 15.83 -48.04
N ASP A 260 -22.53 15.92 -46.83
CA ASP A 260 -23.47 14.90 -46.32
C ASP A 260 -24.83 14.93 -47.04
N LEU A 261 -25.22 16.08 -47.62
CA LEU A 261 -26.41 16.22 -48.49
C LEU A 261 -26.22 15.60 -49.88
N ASP A 262 -25.00 15.61 -50.42
CA ASP A 262 -24.69 15.00 -51.71
C ASP A 262 -24.61 13.46 -51.60
N VAL A 263 -24.09 12.92 -50.49
CA VAL A 263 -23.97 11.47 -50.25
C VAL A 263 -25.32 10.79 -50.04
N VAL A 264 -26.33 11.49 -49.48
CA VAL A 264 -27.68 10.94 -49.30
C VAL A 264 -28.46 10.87 -50.62
N ASN A 265 -28.22 11.77 -51.57
CA ASN A 265 -28.87 11.74 -52.88
C ASN A 265 -28.36 10.63 -53.81
N ASP A 266 -27.10 10.20 -53.67
CA ASP A 266 -26.52 9.12 -54.48
C ASP A 266 -26.97 7.70 -54.04
N ALA A 267 -27.56 7.56 -52.84
CA ALA A 267 -28.01 6.27 -52.32
C ALA A 267 -29.44 5.87 -52.76
N GLU A 268 -30.21 6.76 -53.41
CA GLU A 268 -31.60 6.51 -53.82
C GLU A 268 -31.80 6.18 -55.31
N ASP A 269 -30.75 6.06 -56.15
CA ASP A 269 -30.89 5.62 -57.55
C ASP A 269 -30.84 4.09 -57.69
N PRO A 270 -31.95 3.40 -58.06
CA PRO A 270 -31.99 1.94 -58.17
C PRO A 270 -31.33 1.38 -59.44
N SER A 271 -30.71 2.19 -60.30
CA SER A 271 -30.33 1.77 -61.65
C SER A 271 -28.93 1.15 -61.81
N ASN A 272 -28.11 1.08 -60.76
CA ASN A 272 -26.70 0.67 -60.90
C ASN A 272 -26.33 -0.63 -60.17
N TYR A 273 -26.97 -1.74 -60.52
CA TYR A 273 -26.50 -3.08 -60.18
C TYR A 273 -25.96 -3.80 -61.42
N ARG A 274 -24.78 -3.38 -61.92
CA ARG A 274 -24.05 -4.14 -62.93
C ARG A 274 -22.93 -4.96 -62.28
N ARG A 275 -23.13 -6.28 -62.25
CA ARG A 275 -22.16 -7.29 -61.79
C ARG A 275 -21.01 -7.43 -62.82
N PRO A 276 -19.74 -7.52 -62.40
CA PRO A 276 -18.70 -8.24 -63.13
C PRO A 276 -18.31 -9.49 -62.30
N GLU A 277 -18.41 -10.74 -62.75
CA GLU A 277 -17.70 -11.45 -63.85
C GLU A 277 -16.16 -11.42 -63.75
N HIS A 278 -15.64 -12.62 -63.46
CA HIS A 278 -14.27 -13.13 -63.39
C HIS A 278 -13.38 -12.81 -62.18
#